data_AF-A0A6N3DS11-F1
#
_entry.id   AF-A0A6N3DS11-F1
#
_cell.length_a   1.000
_cell.length_b   1.000
_cell.length_c   1.000
_cell.angle_alpha   90.00
_cell.angle_beta   90.00
_cell.angle_gamma   90.00
#
_symmetry.space_group_name_H-M   'P 1'
#
loop_
_entity.id
_entity.type
_entity.pdbx_description
1 polymer ?
#
loop_
_entity_poly.entity_id
_entity_poly.type
_entity_poly.pdbx_seq_one_letter_code
_entity_poly.pdbx_strand_id
1 'polypeptide(L)'
;MDDAIKELHHDDYPSQSEMQEWLETNREIYSDFKGKIQSVLKNPLCDNYNELIDDEMATLQSIILEIMATEEENADKIIDRFANAIKDGNVSACCLYCYLELDNGVEEIENAMTNFEQSEDAKYIKNGIRAYLEDKKREARKAVNKELNLLSLRRWHYDHPEEYQDFTNLFAKAYEGDMTFVLKGITYLTEMLSLNGIKGIAELLESLCPGTESYNKAQFASNHQQVHEKLTALFDSTFNQEATKQRLLHNNPFMCSAFYWMIFDDGFVKVADLLSKTMMDENSSVWQKGLGGQFVRSLMLASLDKAAYTKGAWKSMGKNGMAKEVVSSTLQESKGRRGRKQACVLLEEMLIQPHAELLANEIQIILTEWMETNGTDSVLAYIFAALANGGLLNDSYNYRTFHTAILEKFPSFGFKSGFDWAEALYNAIINEHDYDYNLSLSERAIQTGKEQAKLIGIRLRTLLSPDVY
;
A
#
# COMPACT_ATOMS: atom_id res chain seq x y z
N MET A 1 15.54 -69.72 2.00
CA MET A 1 14.08 -69.69 2.15
C MET A 1 13.75 -68.65 3.19
N ASP A 2 13.32 -67.44 2.88
CA ASP A 2 13.13 -66.72 1.62
C ASP A 2 13.12 -65.23 1.95
N ASP A 3 13.51 -64.44 0.96
CA ASP A 3 13.60 -62.99 0.93
C ASP A 3 12.27 -62.27 1.19
N ALA A 4 12.35 -61.10 1.84
CA ALA A 4 11.55 -59.92 1.53
C ALA A 4 12.06 -58.69 2.31
N ILE A 5 13.24 -58.18 1.95
CA ILE A 5 13.56 -56.77 2.18
C ILE A 5 13.21 -56.07 0.88
N LYS A 6 12.04 -55.43 0.85
CA LYS A 6 11.66 -54.52 -0.23
C LYS A 6 12.59 -53.31 -0.17
N GLU A 7 13.25 -53.08 -1.30
CA GLU A 7 13.79 -51.80 -1.72
C GLU A 7 12.80 -50.67 -1.41
N LEU A 8 13.26 -49.73 -0.57
CA LEU A 8 12.81 -48.35 -0.66
C LEU A 8 13.90 -47.62 -1.43
N HIS A 9 13.67 -47.46 -2.73
CA HIS A 9 14.36 -46.50 -3.56
C HIS A 9 14.31 -45.13 -2.88
N HIS A 10 15.48 -44.62 -2.53
CA HIS A 10 15.69 -43.22 -2.17
C HIS A 10 16.24 -42.54 -3.42
N ASP A 11 15.32 -42.20 -4.35
CA ASP A 11 15.67 -41.44 -5.55
C ASP A 11 15.73 -39.93 -5.23
N ASP A 12 16.78 -39.31 -5.77
CA ASP A 12 16.94 -37.92 -6.21
C ASP A 12 17.07 -36.80 -5.15
N TYR A 13 18.27 -36.71 -4.54
CA TYR A 13 18.88 -35.42 -4.21
C TYR A 13 19.86 -35.05 -5.34
N PRO A 14 19.84 -33.84 -5.91
CA PRO A 14 20.91 -33.39 -6.80
C PRO A 14 22.24 -33.48 -6.05
N SER A 15 23.22 -34.16 -6.62
CA SER A 15 24.59 -34.03 -6.11
C SER A 15 25.26 -32.83 -6.78
N GLN A 16 26.34 -32.28 -6.21
CA GLN A 16 27.18 -31.25 -6.87
C GLN A 16 27.56 -31.63 -8.32
N SER A 17 27.52 -32.92 -8.67
CA SER A 17 27.67 -33.44 -10.04
C SER A 17 26.65 -32.89 -11.03
N GLU A 18 25.38 -32.70 -10.64
CA GLU A 18 24.33 -32.18 -11.54
C GLU A 18 24.54 -30.69 -11.85
N MET A 19 25.02 -29.91 -10.87
CA MET A 19 25.39 -28.51 -11.08
C MET A 19 26.56 -28.39 -12.06
N GLN A 20 27.55 -29.29 -11.95
CA GLN A 20 28.68 -29.33 -12.88
C GLN A 20 28.25 -29.72 -14.30
N GLU A 21 27.41 -30.73 -14.45
CA GLU A 21 26.89 -31.16 -15.76
C GLU A 21 26.05 -30.06 -16.44
N TRP A 22 25.21 -29.37 -15.65
CA TRP A 22 24.44 -28.24 -16.14
C TRP A 22 25.33 -27.08 -16.56
N LEU A 23 26.36 -26.74 -15.77
CA LEU A 23 27.31 -25.67 -16.08
C LEU A 23 28.13 -25.98 -17.33
N GLU A 24 28.56 -27.23 -17.52
CA GLU A 24 29.26 -27.66 -18.76
C GLU A 24 28.37 -27.50 -19.99
N THR A 25 27.09 -27.82 -19.88
CA THR A 25 26.11 -27.69 -20.97
C THR A 25 25.76 -26.24 -21.27
N ASN A 26 25.80 -25.35 -20.26
CA ASN A 26 25.39 -23.94 -20.35
C ASN A 26 26.55 -22.95 -20.21
N ARG A 27 27.76 -23.38 -20.59
CA ARG A 27 29.02 -22.68 -20.32
C ARG A 27 29.07 -21.24 -20.82
N GLU A 28 28.54 -20.98 -22.02
CA GLU A 28 28.54 -19.62 -22.59
C GLU A 28 27.60 -18.69 -21.81
N ILE A 29 26.41 -19.17 -21.46
CA ILE A 29 25.41 -18.43 -20.68
C ILE A 29 25.94 -18.14 -19.28
N TYR A 30 26.55 -19.14 -18.65
CA TYR A 30 27.17 -19.00 -17.33
C TYR A 30 28.35 -18.00 -17.35
N SER A 31 29.19 -18.05 -18.39
CA SER A 31 30.33 -17.13 -18.51
C SER A 31 29.89 -15.67 -18.69
N ASP A 32 28.83 -15.41 -19.45
CA ASP A 32 28.24 -14.07 -19.60
C ASP A 32 27.70 -13.56 -18.25
N PHE A 33 26.92 -14.40 -17.57
CA PHE A 33 26.38 -14.13 -16.24
C PHE A 33 27.47 -13.81 -15.21
N LYS A 34 28.52 -14.65 -15.13
CA LYS A 34 29.65 -14.46 -14.22
C LYS A 34 30.37 -13.13 -14.47
N GLY A 35 30.60 -12.79 -15.74
CA GLY A 35 31.21 -11.52 -16.13
C GLY A 35 30.41 -10.31 -15.65
N LYS A 36 29.08 -10.39 -15.76
CA LYS A 36 28.15 -9.33 -15.30
C LYS A 36 28.16 -9.18 -13.79
N ILE A 37 28.03 -10.28 -13.03
CA ILE A 37 28.09 -10.24 -11.57
C ILE A 37 29.42 -9.68 -11.07
N GLN A 38 30.55 -10.16 -11.59
CA GLN A 38 31.86 -9.68 -11.16
C GLN A 38 32.11 -8.21 -11.53
N SER A 39 31.49 -7.71 -12.60
CA SER A 39 31.49 -6.28 -12.95
C SER A 39 30.75 -5.46 -11.89
N VAL A 40 29.54 -5.91 -11.50
CA VAL A 40 28.72 -5.26 -10.46
C VAL A 40 29.42 -5.26 -9.10
N LEU A 41 30.03 -6.38 -8.70
CA LEU A 41 30.75 -6.50 -7.43
C LEU A 41 32.01 -5.64 -7.36
N LYS A 42 32.64 -5.32 -8.51
CA LYS A 42 33.87 -4.50 -8.59
C LYS A 42 33.60 -2.99 -8.71
N ASN A 43 32.45 -2.58 -9.24
CA ASN A 43 32.07 -1.18 -9.41
C ASN A 43 30.79 -0.89 -8.62
N PRO A 44 30.92 -0.66 -7.30
CA PRO A 44 29.76 -0.48 -6.43
C PRO A 44 29.08 0.85 -6.73
N LEU A 45 28.06 0.82 -7.59
CA LEU A 45 26.93 1.76 -7.76
C LEU A 45 27.22 3.28 -7.93
N CYS A 46 28.47 3.75 -7.92
CA CYS A 46 28.76 5.18 -7.93
C CYS A 46 29.24 5.75 -9.27
N ASP A 47 29.79 4.95 -10.19
CA ASP A 47 30.56 5.54 -11.31
C ASP A 47 30.07 5.23 -12.73
N ASN A 48 29.13 4.31 -12.97
CA ASN A 48 28.59 4.11 -14.32
C ASN A 48 27.13 3.68 -14.33
N TYR A 49 26.26 4.68 -14.54
CA TYR A 49 24.80 4.55 -14.73
C TYR A 49 24.38 3.93 -16.07
N ASN A 50 25.33 3.44 -16.87
CA ASN A 50 25.04 3.02 -18.23
C ASN A 50 25.08 1.50 -18.32
N GLU A 51 23.89 0.92 -18.47
CA GLU A 51 23.61 -0.47 -18.88
C GLU A 51 23.78 -1.55 -17.81
N LEU A 52 22.81 -1.65 -16.90
CA LEU A 52 22.48 -2.91 -16.23
C LEU A 52 21.09 -3.34 -16.70
N ILE A 53 20.96 -4.56 -17.22
CA ILE A 53 19.72 -5.08 -17.80
C ILE A 53 18.78 -5.52 -16.67
N ASP A 54 17.49 -5.28 -16.84
CA ASP A 54 16.41 -5.57 -15.89
C ASP A 54 16.45 -6.98 -15.26
N ASP A 55 16.83 -8.01 -16.03
CA ASP A 55 16.99 -9.38 -15.53
C ASP A 55 18.19 -9.54 -14.59
N GLU A 56 19.24 -8.76 -14.79
CA GLU A 56 20.45 -8.77 -13.97
C GLU A 56 20.19 -8.10 -12.62
N MET A 57 19.37 -7.04 -12.58
CA MET A 57 18.94 -6.40 -11.34
C MET A 57 17.97 -7.27 -10.55
N ALA A 58 16.99 -7.91 -11.21
CA ALA A 58 16.08 -8.86 -10.56
C ALA A 58 16.84 -10.08 -10.02
N THR A 59 17.82 -10.58 -10.77
CA THR A 59 18.68 -11.67 -10.33
C THR A 59 19.55 -11.23 -9.16
N LEU A 60 20.26 -10.10 -9.25
CA LEU A 60 21.07 -9.54 -8.16
C LEU A 60 20.24 -9.31 -6.89
N GLN A 61 19.01 -8.84 -7.04
CA GLN A 61 18.09 -8.63 -5.91
C GLN A 61 17.66 -9.97 -5.29
N SER A 62 17.34 -10.98 -6.10
CA SER A 62 17.07 -12.35 -5.63
C SER A 62 18.28 -12.96 -4.91
N ILE A 63 19.48 -12.77 -5.45
CA ILE A 63 20.76 -13.22 -4.90
C ILE A 63 21.00 -12.60 -3.53
N ILE A 64 20.88 -11.28 -3.44
CA ILE A 64 21.07 -10.54 -2.20
C ILE A 64 20.02 -10.97 -1.17
N LEU A 65 18.75 -11.16 -1.57
CA LEU A 65 17.68 -11.64 -0.69
C LEU A 65 17.93 -13.07 -0.19
N GLU A 66 18.47 -13.95 -1.03
CA GLU A 66 18.79 -15.33 -0.66
C GLU A 66 20.00 -15.43 0.26
N ILE A 67 21.06 -14.66 -0.02
CA ILE A 67 22.29 -14.60 0.78
C ILE A 67 22.02 -13.96 2.15
N MET A 68 21.18 -12.93 2.19
CA MET A 68 20.73 -12.32 3.45
C MET A 68 19.78 -13.22 4.24
N ALA A 69 19.15 -14.20 3.59
CA ALA A 69 18.32 -15.22 4.25
C ALA A 69 19.11 -16.45 4.72
N THR A 70 20.41 -16.53 4.40
CA THR A 70 21.31 -17.64 4.79
C THR A 70 22.19 -17.34 6.00
N GLU A 71 21.97 -16.26 6.75
CA GLU A 71 22.47 -16.24 8.14
C GLU A 71 21.79 -17.38 8.91
N GLU A 72 22.58 -18.44 9.13
CA GLU A 72 22.32 -19.74 9.77
C GLU A 72 21.87 -20.94 8.87
N GLU A 73 22.91 -21.71 8.51
CA GLU A 73 22.98 -23.17 8.27
C GLU A 73 22.22 -23.79 7.07
N ASN A 74 23.01 -24.13 6.01
CA ASN A 74 23.22 -25.45 5.35
C ASN A 74 23.37 -25.35 3.82
N ALA A 75 24.45 -25.93 3.28
CA ALA A 75 24.69 -26.13 1.83
C ALA A 75 23.58 -26.96 1.15
N ASP A 76 22.91 -27.83 1.91
CA ASP A 76 21.79 -28.66 1.43
C ASP A 76 20.62 -27.83 0.86
N LYS A 77 20.41 -26.59 1.35
CA LYS A 77 19.34 -25.71 0.84
C LYS A 77 19.62 -25.16 -0.56
N ILE A 78 20.88 -24.96 -0.93
CA ILE A 78 21.26 -24.39 -2.24
C ILE A 78 21.05 -25.44 -3.34
N ILE A 79 21.40 -26.69 -3.04
CA ILE A 79 21.19 -27.85 -3.91
C ILE A 79 19.69 -28.08 -4.19
N ASP A 80 18.84 -28.02 -3.16
CA ASP A 80 17.38 -28.15 -3.33
C ASP A 80 16.78 -27.02 -4.18
N ARG A 81 17.28 -25.80 -4.02
CA ARG A 81 16.83 -24.63 -4.78
C ARG A 81 17.28 -24.67 -6.24
N PHE A 82 18.49 -25.17 -6.48
CA PHE A 82 18.98 -25.43 -7.83
C PHE A 82 18.12 -26.47 -8.56
N ALA A 83 17.73 -27.55 -7.88
CA ALA A 83 16.82 -28.56 -8.43
C ALA A 83 15.49 -27.95 -8.91
N ASN A 84 14.93 -27.04 -8.12
CA ASN A 84 13.69 -26.35 -8.46
C ASN A 84 13.90 -25.35 -9.61
N ALA A 85 15.02 -24.62 -9.64
CA ALA A 85 15.35 -23.72 -10.74
C ALA A 85 15.49 -24.44 -12.08
N ILE A 86 16.05 -25.67 -12.10
CA ILE A 86 16.07 -26.52 -13.28
C ILE A 86 14.64 -26.87 -13.72
N LYS A 87 13.79 -27.31 -12.79
CA LYS A 87 12.38 -27.69 -13.08
C LYS A 87 11.58 -26.51 -13.64
N ASP A 88 11.82 -25.32 -13.13
CA ASP A 88 11.14 -24.09 -13.54
C ASP A 88 11.75 -23.46 -14.82
N GLY A 89 12.83 -24.03 -15.34
CA GLY A 89 13.56 -23.50 -16.50
C GLY A 89 14.22 -22.14 -16.24
N ASN A 90 14.49 -21.80 -14.99
CA ASN A 90 15.07 -20.53 -14.58
C ASN A 90 16.60 -20.57 -14.71
N VAL A 91 17.08 -20.29 -15.92
CA VAL A 91 18.51 -20.33 -16.28
C VAL A 91 19.35 -19.36 -15.43
N SER A 92 18.84 -18.17 -15.13
CA SER A 92 19.55 -17.17 -14.31
C SER A 92 19.75 -17.64 -12.87
N ALA A 93 18.73 -18.26 -12.27
CA ALA A 93 18.86 -18.86 -10.94
C ALA A 93 19.81 -20.06 -10.94
N CYS A 94 19.82 -20.87 -11.99
CA CYS A 94 20.79 -21.95 -12.16
C CYS A 94 22.23 -21.43 -12.24
N CYS A 95 22.47 -20.36 -13.02
CA CYS A 95 23.78 -19.70 -13.10
C CYS A 95 24.21 -19.15 -11.74
N LEU A 96 23.29 -18.54 -10.99
CA LEU A 96 23.57 -18.07 -9.64
C LEU A 96 24.04 -19.20 -8.72
N TYR A 97 23.27 -20.28 -8.58
CA TYR A 97 23.62 -21.32 -7.62
C TYR A 97 24.95 -21.98 -7.99
N CYS A 98 25.24 -22.12 -9.29
CA CYS A 98 26.56 -22.57 -9.74
C CYS A 98 27.68 -21.59 -9.36
N TYR A 99 27.45 -20.28 -9.47
CA TYR A 99 28.42 -19.27 -9.05
C TYR A 99 28.69 -19.32 -7.54
N LEU A 100 27.64 -19.48 -6.72
CA LEU A 100 27.76 -19.57 -5.26
C LEU A 100 28.51 -20.83 -4.81
N GLU A 101 28.18 -22.00 -5.36
CA GLU A 101 28.71 -23.30 -4.90
C GLU A 101 30.01 -23.75 -5.59
N LEU A 102 30.18 -23.47 -6.89
CA LEU A 102 31.29 -24.01 -7.68
C LEU A 102 32.43 -23.02 -7.92
N ASP A 103 32.19 -21.72 -7.71
CA ASP A 103 33.07 -20.64 -8.19
C ASP A 103 33.41 -19.60 -7.11
N ASN A 104 33.38 -20.03 -5.84
CA ASN A 104 33.63 -19.18 -4.66
C ASN A 104 32.76 -17.91 -4.62
N GLY A 105 31.58 -17.91 -5.26
CA GLY A 105 30.72 -16.74 -5.35
C GLY A 105 30.29 -16.23 -3.99
N VAL A 106 30.12 -17.11 -3.00
CA VAL A 106 29.85 -16.72 -1.61
C VAL A 106 30.97 -15.85 -1.06
N GLU A 107 32.23 -16.27 -1.20
CA GLU A 107 33.41 -15.54 -0.70
C GLU A 107 33.65 -14.23 -1.49
N GLU A 108 33.41 -14.22 -2.81
CA GLU A 108 33.49 -12.99 -3.63
C GLU A 108 32.42 -11.97 -3.21
N ILE A 109 31.20 -12.43 -2.94
CA ILE A 109 30.10 -11.58 -2.47
C ILE A 109 30.37 -11.12 -1.04
N GLU A 110 30.84 -11.97 -0.13
CA GLU A 110 31.20 -11.59 1.24
C GLU A 110 32.33 -10.55 1.28
N ASN A 111 33.35 -10.69 0.44
CA ASN A 111 34.43 -9.71 0.31
C ASN A 111 33.93 -8.37 -0.24
N ALA A 112 33.07 -8.40 -1.26
CA ALA A 112 32.42 -7.20 -1.76
C ALA A 112 31.53 -6.56 -0.68
N MET A 113 30.75 -7.35 0.05
CA MET A 113 29.89 -6.91 1.14
C MET A 113 30.69 -6.32 2.32
N THR A 114 31.85 -6.88 2.66
CA THR A 114 32.74 -6.33 3.70
C THR A 114 33.28 -4.94 3.32
N ASN A 115 33.55 -4.72 2.03
CA ASN A 115 33.90 -3.40 1.52
C ASN A 115 32.69 -2.45 1.52
N PHE A 116 31.48 -2.97 1.27
CA PHE A 116 30.24 -2.22 1.43
C PHE A 116 29.99 -1.83 2.90
N GLU A 117 30.09 -2.75 3.88
CA GLU A 117 29.78 -2.53 5.31
C GLU A 117 30.56 -1.39 5.99
N GLN A 118 31.68 -0.95 5.39
CA GLN A 118 32.45 0.19 5.86
C GLN A 118 31.82 1.56 5.51
N SER A 119 30.89 1.62 4.54
CA SER A 119 30.16 2.84 4.19
C SER A 119 28.84 2.97 4.98
N GLU A 120 28.46 4.20 5.34
CA GLU A 120 27.14 4.45 5.93
C GLU A 120 26.01 4.06 4.96
N ASP A 121 26.21 4.26 3.65
CA ASP A 121 25.23 3.96 2.61
C ASP A 121 24.88 2.46 2.56
N ALA A 122 25.88 1.58 2.72
CA ALA A 122 25.64 0.15 2.73
C ALA A 122 24.85 -0.32 3.95
N LYS A 123 25.05 0.32 5.11
CA LYS A 123 24.27 0.01 6.32
C LYS A 123 22.80 0.34 6.10
N TYR A 124 22.50 1.46 5.44
CA TYR A 124 21.12 1.81 5.08
C TYR A 124 20.52 0.80 4.09
N ILE A 125 21.27 0.40 3.05
CA ILE A 125 20.82 -0.61 2.07
C ILE A 125 20.52 -1.94 2.77
N LYS A 126 21.43 -2.43 3.62
CA LYS A 126 21.25 -3.67 4.40
C LYS A 126 20.02 -3.61 5.29
N ASN A 127 19.84 -2.51 6.03
CA ASN A 127 18.68 -2.32 6.91
C ASN A 127 17.37 -2.23 6.12
N GLY A 128 17.35 -1.53 5.00
CA GLY A 128 16.21 -1.43 4.08
C GLY A 128 15.77 -2.79 3.54
N ILE A 129 16.72 -3.59 3.07
CA ILE A 129 16.44 -4.93 2.52
C ILE A 129 15.99 -5.88 3.64
N ARG A 130 16.62 -5.85 4.82
CA ARG A 130 16.21 -6.66 5.98
C ARG A 130 14.77 -6.33 6.41
N ALA A 131 14.44 -5.03 6.51
CA ALA A 131 13.10 -4.58 6.87
C ALA A 131 12.03 -4.96 5.82
N TYR A 132 12.39 -5.06 4.54
CA TYR A 132 11.51 -5.58 3.49
C TYR A 132 11.29 -7.10 3.62
N LEU A 133 12.36 -7.87 3.87
CA LEU A 133 12.28 -9.32 4.06
C LEU A 133 11.42 -9.72 5.25
N GLU A 134 11.50 -9.00 6.36
CA GLU A 134 10.66 -9.22 7.55
C GLU A 134 9.17 -9.01 7.25
N ASP A 135 8.83 -7.98 6.47
CA ASP A 135 7.45 -7.79 6.02
C ASP A 135 6.97 -8.90 5.11
N LYS A 136 7.82 -9.34 4.17
CA LYS A 136 7.50 -10.47 3.29
C LYS A 136 7.22 -11.75 4.07
N LYS A 137 7.92 -11.98 5.18
CA LYS A 137 7.63 -13.10 6.09
C LYS A 137 6.28 -12.96 6.80
N ARG A 138 5.83 -11.72 7.04
CA ARG A 138 4.56 -11.38 7.70
C ARG A 138 3.36 -11.30 6.74
N GLU A 139 3.60 -11.27 5.43
CA GLU A 139 2.51 -11.33 4.44
C GLU A 139 1.68 -12.60 4.64
N ALA A 140 0.40 -12.42 4.99
CA ALA A 140 -0.52 -13.52 5.16
C ALA A 140 -0.64 -14.31 3.84
N ARG A 141 -0.39 -15.64 3.87
CA ARG A 141 -0.55 -16.54 2.71
C ARG A 141 -1.99 -16.62 2.16
N LYS A 142 -2.96 -15.96 2.81
CA LYS A 142 -4.35 -15.85 2.36
C LYS A 142 -4.61 -14.40 1.95
N ALA A 143 -4.97 -14.21 0.68
CA ALA A 143 -5.50 -12.94 0.20
C ALA A 143 -6.68 -12.50 1.06
N VAL A 144 -6.63 -11.27 1.58
CA VAL A 144 -7.72 -10.69 2.38
C VAL A 144 -8.51 -9.76 1.48
N ASN A 145 -9.78 -10.14 1.28
CA ASN A 145 -10.82 -9.41 0.55
C ASN A 145 -10.65 -9.26 -0.97
N LYS A 146 -11.75 -9.54 -1.68
CA LYS A 146 -11.85 -9.48 -3.15
C LYS A 146 -11.74 -8.05 -3.71
N GLU A 147 -11.87 -7.00 -2.90
CA GLU A 147 -11.79 -5.60 -3.33
C GLU A 147 -11.19 -4.68 -2.24
N LEU A 148 -10.06 -4.03 -2.54
CA LEU A 148 -9.49 -2.94 -1.73
C LEU A 148 -10.28 -1.66 -2.01
N ASN A 149 -10.99 -1.15 -1.01
CA ASN A 149 -11.73 0.12 -1.08
C ASN A 149 -11.40 0.98 0.16
N LEU A 150 -11.86 2.23 0.18
CA LEU A 150 -11.52 3.17 1.25
C LEU A 150 -11.93 2.67 2.64
N LEU A 151 -13.08 1.98 2.75
CA LEU A 151 -13.57 1.44 4.02
C LEU A 151 -12.80 0.20 4.45
N SER A 152 -12.49 -0.71 3.53
CA SER A 152 -11.69 -1.90 3.88
C SER A 152 -10.26 -1.54 4.28
N LEU A 153 -9.70 -0.48 3.69
CA LEU A 153 -8.41 0.08 4.11
C LEU A 153 -8.48 0.73 5.51
N ARG A 154 -9.57 1.43 5.80
CA ARG A 154 -9.80 2.02 7.14
C ARG A 154 -10.03 0.95 8.21
N ARG A 155 -10.75 -0.12 7.87
CA ARG A 155 -10.91 -1.32 8.71
C ARG A 155 -9.57 -1.98 8.99
N TRP A 156 -8.76 -2.18 7.95
CA TRP A 156 -7.43 -2.76 8.11
C TRP A 156 -6.60 -1.98 9.14
N HIS A 157 -6.55 -0.65 9.03
CA HIS A 157 -5.85 0.21 9.99
C HIS A 157 -6.41 0.07 11.42
N TYR A 158 -7.74 0.02 11.57
CA TYR A 158 -8.38 -0.18 12.88
C TYR A 158 -7.96 -1.51 13.53
N ASP A 159 -7.85 -2.58 12.74
CA ASP A 159 -7.49 -3.92 13.23
C ASP A 159 -5.97 -4.12 13.42
N HIS A 160 -5.13 -3.27 12.81
CA HIS A 160 -3.65 -3.41 12.78
C HIS A 160 -2.93 -2.12 13.24
N PRO A 161 -3.20 -1.60 14.45
CA PRO A 161 -2.63 -0.34 14.91
C PRO A 161 -1.11 -0.40 15.14
N GLU A 162 -0.57 -1.57 15.50
CA GLU A 162 0.87 -1.74 15.75
C GLU A 162 1.67 -1.67 14.44
N GLU A 163 1.21 -2.34 13.40
CA GLU A 163 1.84 -2.32 12.08
C GLU A 163 1.84 -0.92 11.46
N TYR A 164 0.74 -0.17 11.67
CA TYR A 164 0.68 1.22 11.25
C TYR A 164 1.63 2.13 12.05
N GLN A 165 1.74 1.90 13.36
CA GLN A 165 2.68 2.63 14.21
C GLN A 165 4.13 2.38 13.77
N ASP A 166 4.49 1.14 13.45
CA ASP A 166 5.81 0.79 12.91
C ASP A 166 6.10 1.52 11.59
N PHE A 167 5.12 1.58 10.69
CA PHE A 167 5.24 2.34 9.44
C PHE A 167 5.50 3.83 9.69
N THR A 168 4.72 4.47 10.56
CA THR A 168 4.88 5.89 10.85
C THR A 168 6.20 6.21 11.56
N ASN A 169 6.68 5.30 12.43
CA ASN A 169 8.00 5.38 13.04
C ASN A 169 9.12 5.30 12.00
N LEU A 170 8.98 4.43 11.00
CA LEU A 170 9.96 4.31 9.91
C LEU A 170 10.03 5.61 9.09
N PHE A 171 8.89 6.21 8.78
CA PHE A 171 8.83 7.50 8.09
C PHE A 171 9.42 8.64 8.94
N ALA A 172 9.18 8.66 10.25
CA ALA A 172 9.74 9.67 11.15
C ALA A 172 11.28 9.66 11.12
N LYS A 173 11.90 8.47 11.12
CA LYS A 173 13.36 8.33 10.96
C LYS A 173 13.86 8.86 9.62
N ALA A 174 13.06 8.76 8.56
CA ALA A 174 13.44 9.30 7.24
C ALA A 174 13.61 10.82 7.25
N TYR A 175 12.87 11.54 8.09
CA TYR A 175 13.11 12.97 8.31
C TYR A 175 14.44 13.28 9.01
N GLU A 176 15.00 12.32 9.72
CA GLU A 176 16.30 12.40 10.38
C GLU A 176 17.44 11.90 9.47
N GLY A 177 17.12 11.51 8.23
CA GLY A 177 18.09 11.03 7.22
C GLY A 177 18.13 9.52 7.04
N ASP A 178 17.30 8.75 7.75
CA ASP A 178 17.25 7.30 7.61
C ASP A 178 16.62 6.87 6.27
N MET A 179 17.40 6.20 5.42
CA MET A 179 16.97 5.79 4.10
C MET A 179 16.12 4.50 4.09
N THR A 180 15.94 3.82 5.22
CA THR A 180 15.21 2.55 5.33
C THR A 180 13.79 2.67 4.80
N PHE A 181 13.08 3.78 5.11
CA PHE A 181 11.74 4.04 4.58
C PHE A 181 11.73 4.12 3.05
N VAL A 182 12.68 4.87 2.48
CA VAL A 182 12.80 5.12 1.04
C VAL A 182 13.16 3.83 0.31
N LEU A 183 14.15 3.08 0.81
CA LEU A 183 14.60 1.82 0.23
C LEU A 183 13.49 0.76 0.25
N LYS A 184 12.73 0.68 1.35
CA LYS A 184 11.59 -0.21 1.46
C LYS A 184 10.51 0.17 0.46
N GLY A 185 10.20 1.47 0.34
CA GLY A 185 9.27 1.99 -0.66
C GLY A 185 9.70 1.69 -2.11
N ILE A 186 10.98 1.89 -2.45
CA ILE A 186 11.53 1.56 -3.77
C ILE A 186 11.40 0.06 -4.04
N THR A 187 11.70 -0.79 -3.05
CA THR A 187 11.61 -2.25 -3.23
C THR A 187 10.19 -2.70 -3.57
N TYR A 188 9.18 -2.17 -2.87
CA TYR A 188 7.78 -2.44 -3.20
C TYR A 188 7.36 -1.84 -4.54
N LEU A 189 7.85 -0.64 -4.90
CA LEU A 189 7.59 -0.06 -6.21
C LEU A 189 8.16 -0.96 -7.31
N THR A 190 9.40 -1.44 -7.19
CA THR A 190 10.02 -2.36 -8.14
C THR A 190 9.23 -3.66 -8.25
N GLU A 191 8.74 -4.21 -7.14
CA GLU A 191 7.88 -5.40 -7.17
C GLU A 191 6.54 -5.15 -7.88
N MET A 192 5.94 -3.97 -7.71
CA MET A 192 4.66 -3.63 -8.34
C MET A 192 4.79 -3.24 -9.81
N LEU A 193 5.93 -2.68 -10.20
CA LEU A 193 6.12 -2.20 -11.56
C LEU A 193 6.51 -3.36 -12.49
N SER A 194 5.89 -3.39 -13.67
CA SER A 194 6.40 -4.23 -14.76
C SER A 194 7.76 -3.70 -15.23
N LEU A 195 8.59 -4.54 -15.86
CA LEU A 195 9.86 -4.11 -16.45
C LEU A 195 9.68 -2.90 -17.40
N ASN A 196 8.63 -2.93 -18.22
CA ASN A 196 8.27 -1.80 -19.08
C ASN A 196 7.92 -0.52 -18.28
N GLY A 197 7.33 -0.66 -17.08
CA GLY A 197 7.04 0.45 -16.19
C GLY A 197 8.30 1.07 -15.58
N ILE A 198 9.25 0.25 -15.15
CA ILE A 198 10.55 0.69 -14.62
C ILE A 198 11.33 1.42 -15.71
N LYS A 199 11.44 0.82 -16.91
CA LYS A 199 12.07 1.44 -18.07
C LYS A 199 11.43 2.78 -18.43
N GLY A 200 10.10 2.86 -18.44
CA GLY A 200 9.38 4.11 -18.70
C GLY A 200 9.66 5.21 -17.67
N ILE A 201 9.86 4.86 -16.39
CA ILE A 201 10.29 5.81 -15.36
C ILE A 201 11.73 6.28 -15.59
N ALA A 202 12.65 5.36 -15.93
CA ALA A 202 14.05 5.71 -16.21
C ALA A 202 14.15 6.67 -17.41
N GLU A 203 13.49 6.35 -18.53
CA GLU A 203 13.43 7.21 -19.72
C GLU A 203 12.82 8.59 -19.40
N LEU A 204 11.79 8.62 -18.54
CA LEU A 204 11.19 9.87 -18.09
C LEU A 204 12.18 10.70 -17.25
N LEU A 205 12.88 10.10 -16.30
CA LEU A 205 13.87 10.79 -15.47
C LEU A 205 15.04 11.31 -16.29
N GLU A 206 15.54 10.52 -17.25
CA GLU A 206 16.55 10.96 -18.20
C GLU A 206 16.09 12.18 -19.00
N SER A 207 14.83 12.22 -19.43
CA SER A 207 14.25 13.36 -20.14
C SER A 207 14.20 14.64 -19.31
N LEU A 208 14.39 14.54 -17.99
CA LEU A 208 14.41 15.68 -17.07
C LEU A 208 15.82 16.10 -16.71
N CYS A 209 16.84 15.30 -17.01
CA CYS A 209 18.23 15.55 -16.64
C CYS A 209 18.98 16.37 -17.72
N PRO A 210 19.40 17.63 -17.44
CA PRO A 210 20.12 18.45 -18.40
C PRO A 210 21.38 17.78 -18.91
N GLY A 211 21.59 17.81 -20.22
CA GLY A 211 22.76 17.22 -20.88
C GLY A 211 22.54 15.80 -21.42
N THR A 212 21.42 15.14 -21.12
CA THR A 212 21.04 13.89 -21.80
C THR A 212 20.46 14.16 -23.19
N GLU A 213 20.60 13.19 -24.10
CA GLU A 213 19.97 13.26 -25.42
C GLU A 213 18.43 13.33 -25.29
N SER A 214 17.88 12.59 -24.33
CA SER A 214 16.45 12.57 -23.98
C SER A 214 15.93 13.94 -23.52
N TYR A 215 16.70 14.67 -22.70
CA TYR A 215 16.35 16.03 -22.25
C TYR A 215 16.32 17.03 -23.40
N ASN A 216 17.34 16.99 -24.27
CA ASN A 216 17.38 17.86 -25.44
C ASN A 216 16.20 17.58 -26.37
N LYS A 217 15.88 16.30 -26.63
CA LYS A 217 14.70 15.91 -27.42
C LYS A 217 13.39 16.38 -26.79
N ALA A 218 13.24 16.25 -25.46
CA ALA A 218 12.04 16.67 -24.75
C ALA A 218 11.83 18.19 -24.79
N GLN A 219 12.90 18.98 -24.69
CA GLN A 219 12.85 20.45 -24.73
C GLN A 219 12.36 21.00 -26.08
N PHE A 220 12.61 20.30 -27.18
CA PHE A 220 12.22 20.72 -28.54
C PHE A 220 11.01 19.95 -29.11
N ALA A 221 10.39 19.06 -28.32
CA ALA A 221 9.23 18.29 -28.76
C ALA A 221 7.98 19.17 -28.90
N SER A 222 7.20 18.98 -29.96
CA SER A 222 5.96 19.74 -30.20
C SER A 222 4.81 19.36 -29.24
N ASN A 223 4.91 18.23 -28.55
CA ASN A 223 3.91 17.73 -27.61
C ASN A 223 4.43 17.88 -26.17
N HIS A 224 4.22 19.06 -25.58
CA HIS A 224 4.65 19.40 -24.21
C HIS A 224 3.68 18.81 -23.17
N GLN A 225 3.71 17.48 -23.02
CA GLN A 225 3.04 16.82 -21.90
C GLN A 225 3.87 17.03 -20.62
N GLN A 226 3.24 17.51 -19.55
CA GLN A 226 3.92 17.74 -18.28
C GLN A 226 4.37 16.41 -17.66
N VAL A 227 5.42 16.44 -16.83
CA VAL A 227 5.97 15.25 -16.15
C VAL A 227 4.89 14.47 -15.42
N HIS A 228 4.00 15.17 -14.72
CA HIS A 228 2.92 14.56 -13.96
C HIS A 228 1.92 13.80 -14.86
N GLU A 229 1.67 14.27 -16.07
CA GLU A 229 0.75 13.64 -17.02
C GLU A 229 1.39 12.36 -17.60
N LYS A 230 2.71 12.38 -17.86
CA LYS A 230 3.47 11.19 -18.28
C LYS A 230 3.54 10.15 -17.17
N LEU A 231 3.83 10.56 -15.93
CA LEU A 231 3.80 9.68 -14.75
C LEU A 231 2.42 9.05 -14.56
N THR A 232 1.35 9.85 -14.66
CA THR A 232 -0.02 9.34 -14.54
C THR A 232 -0.29 8.25 -15.56
N ALA A 233 0.04 8.48 -16.84
CA ALA A 233 -0.16 7.48 -17.89
C ALA A 233 0.66 6.20 -17.65
N LEU A 234 1.92 6.33 -17.25
CA LEU A 234 2.79 5.19 -16.93
C LEU A 234 2.23 4.37 -15.75
N PHE A 235 1.81 5.03 -14.68
CA PHE A 235 1.23 4.36 -13.52
C PHE A 235 -0.12 3.72 -13.86
N ASP A 236 -1.02 4.41 -14.58
CA ASP A 236 -2.30 3.84 -15.00
C ASP A 236 -2.09 2.57 -15.85
N SER A 237 -1.14 2.58 -16.79
CA SER A 237 -0.84 1.39 -17.59
C SER A 237 -0.27 0.23 -16.76
N THR A 238 0.53 0.53 -15.74
CA THR A 238 1.21 -0.49 -14.92
C THR A 238 0.29 -1.07 -13.84
N PHE A 239 -0.49 -0.23 -13.17
CA PHE A 239 -1.39 -0.64 -12.08
C PHE A 239 -2.73 -1.20 -12.57
N ASN A 240 -3.09 -1.01 -13.84
CA ASN A 240 -4.28 -1.66 -14.40
C ASN A 240 -4.07 -3.15 -14.71
N GLN A 241 -2.83 -3.66 -14.66
CA GLN A 241 -2.51 -5.07 -14.86
C GLN A 241 -3.03 -5.92 -13.68
N GLU A 242 -3.71 -7.02 -13.97
CA GLU A 242 -4.29 -7.89 -12.95
C GLU A 242 -3.22 -8.46 -12.00
N ALA A 243 -2.04 -8.82 -12.51
CA ALA A 243 -0.92 -9.28 -11.69
C ALA A 243 -0.47 -8.22 -10.66
N THR A 244 -0.42 -6.94 -11.07
CA THR A 244 -0.09 -5.83 -10.18
C THR A 244 -1.19 -5.57 -9.16
N LYS A 245 -2.47 -5.69 -9.55
CA LYS A 245 -3.61 -5.61 -8.62
C LYS A 245 -3.57 -6.73 -7.59
N GLN A 246 -3.26 -7.96 -7.98
CA GLN A 246 -3.11 -9.07 -7.04
C GLN A 246 -1.93 -8.82 -6.08
N ARG A 247 -0.80 -8.28 -6.57
CA ARG A 247 0.33 -7.87 -5.72
C ARG A 247 -0.06 -6.81 -4.67
N LEU A 248 -0.88 -5.83 -5.07
CA LEU A 248 -1.46 -4.82 -4.18
C LEU A 248 -2.46 -5.39 -3.15
N LEU A 249 -3.11 -6.52 -3.48
CA LEU A 249 -4.16 -7.15 -2.68
C LEU A 249 -3.63 -8.22 -1.71
N HIS A 250 -2.35 -8.59 -1.78
CA HIS A 250 -1.72 -9.29 -0.67
C HIS A 250 -1.69 -8.35 0.51
N ASN A 251 -2.23 -8.79 1.66
CA ASN A 251 -2.37 -8.05 2.91
C ASN A 251 -1.00 -7.69 3.50
N ASN A 252 -0.20 -6.91 2.78
CA ASN A 252 1.13 -6.48 3.13
C ASN A 252 0.99 -5.29 4.09
N PRO A 253 1.46 -5.41 5.34
CA PRO A 253 1.24 -4.36 6.32
C PRO A 253 1.84 -3.01 5.95
N PHE A 254 2.99 -2.99 5.28
CA PHE A 254 3.62 -1.74 4.83
C PHE A 254 2.85 -1.07 3.70
N MET A 255 2.37 -1.83 2.72
CA MET A 255 1.58 -1.28 1.62
C MET A 255 0.20 -0.79 2.09
N CYS A 256 -0.48 -1.56 2.94
CA CYS A 256 -1.74 -1.13 3.55
C CYS A 256 -1.52 0.14 4.41
N SER A 257 -0.45 0.18 5.21
CA SER A 257 -0.07 1.37 5.97
C SER A 257 0.23 2.57 5.06
N ALA A 258 0.99 2.36 3.99
CA ALA A 258 1.34 3.42 3.04
C ALA A 258 0.08 3.98 2.35
N PHE A 259 -0.82 3.13 1.87
CA PHE A 259 -2.07 3.59 1.28
C PHE A 259 -2.96 4.30 2.27
N TYR A 260 -3.10 3.75 3.48
CA TYR A 260 -3.90 4.38 4.52
C TYR A 260 -3.34 5.77 4.85
N TRP A 261 -2.05 5.85 5.13
CA TRP A 261 -1.35 7.09 5.46
C TRP A 261 -1.44 8.13 4.34
N MET A 262 -1.26 7.70 3.10
CA MET A 262 -1.41 8.56 1.93
C MET A 262 -2.83 9.10 1.77
N ILE A 263 -3.87 8.34 2.14
CA ILE A 263 -5.26 8.74 1.91
C ILE A 263 -5.85 9.51 3.10
N PHE A 264 -5.56 9.09 4.33
CA PHE A 264 -6.23 9.56 5.55
C PHE A 264 -5.36 10.48 6.42
N ASP A 265 -4.03 10.33 6.38
CA ASP A 265 -3.11 10.98 7.34
C ASP A 265 -2.11 11.94 6.68
N ASP A 266 -2.56 12.68 5.66
CA ASP A 266 -1.78 13.70 4.97
C ASP A 266 -0.44 13.20 4.39
N GLY A 267 -0.29 11.90 4.10
CA GLY A 267 0.92 11.32 3.54
C GLY A 267 1.46 12.01 2.29
N PHE A 268 0.61 12.48 1.35
CA PHE A 268 1.08 13.24 0.18
C PHE A 268 1.79 14.54 0.58
N VAL A 269 1.28 15.26 1.58
CA VAL A 269 1.88 16.49 2.08
C VAL A 269 3.20 16.19 2.79
N LYS A 270 3.23 15.12 3.59
CA LYS A 270 4.43 14.69 4.32
C LYS A 270 5.55 14.22 3.38
N VAL A 271 5.25 13.44 2.34
CA VAL A 271 6.22 13.07 1.29
C VAL A 271 6.70 14.31 0.54
N ALA A 272 5.81 15.22 0.19
CA ALA A 272 6.18 16.46 -0.50
C ALA A 272 7.10 17.35 0.37
N ASP A 273 6.84 17.42 1.68
CA ASP A 273 7.71 18.12 2.64
C ASP A 273 9.09 17.46 2.76
N LEU A 274 9.14 16.12 2.85
CA LEU A 274 10.41 15.37 2.85
C LEU A 274 11.21 15.65 1.57
N LEU A 275 10.59 15.49 0.39
CA LEU A 275 11.24 15.77 -0.90
C LEU A 275 11.69 17.22 -1.03
N SER A 276 10.91 18.17 -0.50
CA SER A 276 11.31 19.57 -0.48
C SER A 276 12.58 19.79 0.34
N LYS A 277 12.71 19.14 1.51
CA LYS A 277 13.93 19.25 2.34
C LYS A 277 15.14 18.62 1.67
N THR A 278 14.94 17.50 0.95
CA THR A 278 16.04 16.77 0.31
C THR A 278 16.49 17.40 -1.01
N MET A 279 15.56 17.86 -1.85
CA MET A 279 15.84 18.26 -3.24
C MET A 279 15.72 19.75 -3.49
N MET A 280 15.12 20.50 -2.57
CA MET A 280 14.81 21.92 -2.76
C MET A 280 15.41 22.82 -1.66
N ASP A 281 16.43 22.32 -0.95
CA ASP A 281 17.20 23.11 0.00
C ASP A 281 18.01 24.22 -0.69
N GLU A 282 18.50 25.21 0.06
CA GLU A 282 19.32 26.29 -0.48
C GLU A 282 20.54 25.77 -1.25
N ASN A 283 21.17 24.69 -0.77
CA ASN A 283 22.34 24.07 -1.39
C ASN A 283 22.04 23.18 -2.60
N SER A 284 20.76 22.84 -2.84
CA SER A 284 20.39 21.99 -3.97
C SER A 284 20.60 22.72 -5.31
N SER A 285 21.04 21.97 -6.31
CA SER A 285 21.22 22.48 -7.67
C SER A 285 19.88 22.97 -8.26
N VAL A 286 19.97 23.85 -9.27
CA VAL A 286 18.80 24.36 -10.00
C VAL A 286 17.96 23.22 -10.56
N TRP A 287 18.62 22.16 -11.04
CA TRP A 287 17.96 20.97 -11.54
C TRP A 287 17.22 20.21 -10.43
N GLN A 288 17.87 19.92 -9.30
CA GLN A 288 17.24 19.24 -8.15
C GLN A 288 16.01 20.01 -7.66
N LYS A 289 16.12 21.34 -7.55
CA LYS A 289 15.01 22.23 -7.20
C LYS A 289 13.86 22.15 -8.20
N GLY A 290 14.18 22.12 -9.49
CA GLY A 290 13.20 21.99 -10.57
C GLY A 290 12.47 20.63 -10.52
N LEU A 291 13.21 19.53 -10.37
CA LEU A 291 12.66 18.19 -10.29
C LEU A 291 11.81 18.01 -9.01
N GLY A 292 12.31 18.44 -7.85
CA GLY A 292 11.57 18.44 -6.60
C GLY A 292 10.26 19.22 -6.70
N GLY A 293 10.28 20.38 -7.37
CA GLY A 293 9.07 21.16 -7.66
C GLY A 293 8.03 20.39 -8.49
N GLN A 294 8.47 19.61 -9.49
CA GLN A 294 7.56 18.77 -10.27
C GLN A 294 6.95 17.64 -9.45
N PHE A 295 7.73 17.00 -8.55
CA PHE A 295 7.19 15.98 -7.65
C PHE A 295 6.16 16.56 -6.69
N VAL A 296 6.46 17.68 -6.03
CA VAL A 296 5.53 18.39 -5.14
C VAL A 296 4.22 18.73 -5.86
N ARG A 297 4.32 19.30 -7.07
CA ARG A 297 3.14 19.61 -7.89
C ARG A 297 2.32 18.37 -8.23
N SER A 298 2.98 17.28 -8.62
CA SER A 298 2.33 16.01 -8.99
C SER A 298 1.58 15.40 -7.79
N LEU A 299 2.25 15.31 -6.63
CA LEU A 299 1.65 14.82 -5.39
C LEU A 299 0.45 15.68 -4.98
N MET A 300 0.57 17.00 -5.10
CA MET A 300 -0.52 17.92 -4.81
C MET A 300 -1.72 17.70 -5.72
N LEU A 301 -1.52 17.68 -7.04
CA LEU A 301 -2.60 17.46 -8.00
C LEU A 301 -3.28 16.11 -7.80
N ALA A 302 -2.50 15.04 -7.59
CA ALA A 302 -3.03 13.71 -7.31
C ALA A 302 -3.85 13.65 -6.01
N SER A 303 -3.43 14.36 -4.97
CA SER A 303 -4.12 14.37 -3.68
C SER A 303 -5.43 15.16 -3.69
N LEU A 304 -5.56 16.21 -4.52
CA LEU A 304 -6.74 17.08 -4.54
C LEU A 304 -8.02 16.32 -4.94
N ASP A 305 -7.87 15.26 -5.73
CA ASP A 305 -8.95 14.37 -6.15
C ASP A 305 -9.27 13.28 -5.11
N LYS A 306 -8.53 13.18 -3.99
CA LYS A 306 -8.73 12.17 -2.92
C LYS A 306 -9.58 12.70 -1.75
N ALA A 307 -10.20 11.78 -1.02
CA ALA A 307 -11.29 12.07 -0.07
C ALA A 307 -10.90 12.97 1.14
N ALA A 308 -9.68 12.89 1.67
CA ALA A 308 -9.31 13.61 2.90
C ALA A 308 -8.62 14.98 2.68
N TYR A 309 -8.00 15.21 1.51
CA TYR A 309 -7.13 16.38 1.35
C TYR A 309 -7.90 17.68 1.16
N THR A 310 -7.43 18.72 1.85
CA THR A 310 -7.93 20.08 1.73
C THR A 310 -6.85 21.00 1.16
N LYS A 311 -7.28 22.11 0.55
CA LYS A 311 -6.36 23.20 0.20
C LYS A 311 -5.64 23.77 1.43
N GLY A 312 -6.22 23.61 2.63
CA GLY A 312 -5.63 24.03 3.90
C GLY A 312 -4.41 23.19 4.28
N ALA A 313 -4.51 21.86 4.14
CA ALA A 313 -3.40 20.93 4.41
C ALA A 313 -2.15 21.31 3.60
N TRP A 314 -2.29 21.51 2.29
CA TRP A 314 -1.19 21.95 1.42
C TRP A 314 -0.65 23.33 1.75
N LYS A 315 -1.49 24.28 2.18
CA LYS A 315 -1.03 25.62 2.59
C LYS A 315 -0.20 25.60 3.87
N SER A 316 -0.36 24.57 4.70
CA SER A 316 0.43 24.40 5.93
C SER A 316 1.83 23.83 5.67
N MET A 317 2.06 23.26 4.47
CA MET A 317 3.34 22.71 4.04
C MET A 317 4.37 23.83 3.80
N GLY A 318 5.56 23.67 4.37
CA GLY A 318 6.73 24.51 4.11
C GLY A 318 6.52 26.01 4.40
N LYS A 319 6.94 26.50 5.58
CA LYS A 319 6.73 27.91 5.93
C LYS A 319 7.48 28.89 5.00
N ASN A 320 8.58 28.46 4.37
CA ASN A 320 9.46 29.25 3.48
C ASN A 320 10.04 28.39 2.32
N GLY A 321 10.39 29.02 1.19
CA GLY A 321 11.16 28.39 0.09
C GLY A 321 10.39 28.09 -1.20
N MET A 322 11.09 27.55 -2.22
CA MET A 322 10.58 27.23 -3.56
C MET A 322 9.33 26.31 -3.54
N ALA A 323 9.24 25.36 -2.60
CA ALA A 323 8.09 24.46 -2.50
C ALA A 323 6.79 25.21 -2.17
N LYS A 324 6.86 26.28 -1.37
CA LYS A 324 5.70 27.14 -1.06
C LYS A 324 5.22 27.87 -2.30
N GLU A 325 6.13 28.35 -3.13
CA GLU A 325 5.80 28.99 -4.40
C GLU A 325 5.09 28.01 -5.34
N VAL A 326 5.64 26.80 -5.49
CA VAL A 326 5.04 25.70 -6.29
C VAL A 326 3.63 25.35 -5.80
N VAL A 327 3.42 25.21 -4.48
CA VAL A 327 2.09 24.95 -3.93
C VAL A 327 1.14 26.11 -4.20
N SER A 328 1.60 27.35 -4.00
CA SER A 328 0.76 28.54 -4.18
C SER A 328 0.32 28.74 -5.62
N SER A 329 1.21 28.55 -6.60
CA SER A 329 0.90 28.65 -8.03
C SER A 329 -0.04 27.53 -8.47
N THR A 330 0.24 26.28 -8.06
CA THR A 330 -0.62 25.13 -8.36
C THR A 330 -2.03 25.30 -7.75
N LEU A 331 -2.15 25.91 -6.57
CA LEU A 331 -3.44 26.20 -5.94
C LEU A 331 -4.25 27.26 -6.69
N GLN A 332 -3.58 28.24 -7.30
CA GLN A 332 -4.20 29.28 -8.12
C GLN A 332 -4.72 28.72 -9.45
N GLU A 333 -3.98 27.79 -10.06
CA GLU A 333 -4.34 27.14 -11.33
C GLU A 333 -5.48 26.11 -11.16
N SER A 334 -5.55 25.41 -10.02
CA SER A 334 -6.54 24.36 -9.72
C SER A 334 -7.94 24.89 -9.32
N LYS A 335 -8.46 25.92 -9.99
CA LYS A 335 -9.83 26.40 -9.77
C LYS A 335 -10.85 25.36 -10.27
N GLY A 336 -11.71 24.85 -9.36
CA GLY A 336 -13.01 24.30 -9.76
C GLY A 336 -13.31 22.81 -9.53
N ARG A 337 -12.62 22.08 -8.65
CA ARG A 337 -13.03 20.70 -8.29
C ARG A 337 -13.59 20.63 -6.87
N ARG A 338 -14.88 20.98 -6.71
CA ARG A 338 -15.63 20.81 -5.45
C ARG A 338 -16.68 19.70 -5.64
N GLY A 339 -16.23 18.45 -5.62
CA GLY A 339 -17.13 17.34 -5.35
C GLY A 339 -17.44 17.29 -3.85
N ARG A 340 -18.69 16.99 -3.48
CA ARG A 340 -19.08 16.69 -2.10
C ARG A 340 -18.46 15.34 -1.73
N LYS A 341 -17.47 15.34 -0.85
CA LYS A 341 -16.70 14.14 -0.50
C LYS A 341 -17.50 13.27 0.48
N GLN A 342 -17.63 11.98 0.20
CA GLN A 342 -18.28 11.02 1.09
C GLN A 342 -17.34 10.74 2.26
N ALA A 343 -17.82 10.92 3.50
CA ALA A 343 -17.06 10.55 4.69
C ALA A 343 -17.03 9.02 4.78
N CYS A 344 -15.82 8.45 4.84
CA CYS A 344 -15.55 7.03 5.03
C CYS A 344 -15.19 6.84 6.50
N VAL A 345 -16.10 6.26 7.29
CA VAL A 345 -15.99 6.11 8.75
C VAL A 345 -16.53 4.72 9.10
N LEU A 346 -15.86 4.01 10.01
CA LEU A 346 -16.32 2.72 10.53
C LEU A 346 -17.41 2.92 11.58
N LEU A 347 -18.25 1.90 11.79
CA LEU A 347 -19.34 2.01 12.77
C LEU A 347 -18.79 2.30 14.18
N GLU A 348 -17.72 1.61 14.56
CA GLU A 348 -17.08 1.73 15.86
C GLU A 348 -16.49 3.12 16.11
N GLU A 349 -16.03 3.78 15.04
CA GLU A 349 -15.54 5.15 15.10
C GLU A 349 -16.66 6.18 15.19
N MET A 350 -17.90 5.84 14.82
CA MET A 350 -19.06 6.73 14.95
C MET A 350 -19.67 6.70 16.35
N LEU A 351 -19.45 5.61 17.08
CA LEU A 351 -20.07 5.36 18.38
C LEU A 351 -19.29 6.02 19.51
N ILE A 352 -20.00 6.37 20.58
CA ILE A 352 -19.42 7.00 21.77
C ILE A 352 -18.40 6.07 22.47
N GLN A 353 -17.22 6.60 22.75
CA GLN A 353 -16.16 5.89 23.48
C GLN A 353 -16.34 6.02 25.01
N PRO A 354 -16.01 4.98 25.80
CA PRO A 354 -15.38 3.69 25.44
C PRO A 354 -16.38 2.58 25.10
N HIS A 355 -17.65 2.90 24.81
CA HIS A 355 -18.74 1.91 24.69
C HIS A 355 -18.96 1.38 23.27
N ALA A 356 -18.11 1.74 22.31
CA ALA A 356 -18.32 1.45 20.90
C ALA A 356 -18.48 -0.05 20.60
N GLU A 357 -17.64 -0.92 21.17
CA GLU A 357 -17.76 -2.37 20.96
C GLU A 357 -19.07 -2.95 21.54
N LEU A 358 -19.44 -2.53 22.75
CA LEU A 358 -20.69 -2.94 23.38
C LEU A 358 -21.90 -2.54 22.53
N LEU A 359 -21.92 -1.29 22.06
CA LEU A 359 -22.99 -0.78 21.20
C LEU A 359 -23.01 -1.47 19.84
N ALA A 360 -21.86 -1.72 19.22
CA ALA A 360 -21.78 -2.43 17.94
C ALA A 360 -22.30 -3.87 18.06
N ASN A 361 -21.96 -4.58 19.14
CA ASN A 361 -22.48 -5.91 19.43
C ASN A 361 -24.00 -5.89 19.63
N GLU A 362 -24.53 -4.93 20.38
CA GLU A 362 -25.97 -4.80 20.58
C GLU A 362 -26.72 -4.47 19.29
N ILE A 363 -26.14 -3.61 18.45
CA ILE A 363 -26.66 -3.33 17.11
C ILE A 363 -26.73 -4.62 16.29
N GLN A 364 -25.70 -5.47 16.33
CA GLN A 364 -25.72 -6.76 15.63
C GLN A 364 -26.87 -7.66 16.10
N ILE A 365 -27.12 -7.71 17.42
CA ILE A 365 -28.22 -8.48 18.00
C ILE A 365 -29.57 -7.92 17.51
N ILE A 366 -29.77 -6.61 17.58
CA ILE A 366 -31.00 -5.95 17.09
C ILE A 366 -31.22 -6.24 15.59
N LEU A 367 -30.17 -6.16 14.78
CA LEU A 367 -30.25 -6.48 13.35
C LEU A 367 -30.63 -7.95 13.13
N THR A 368 -30.08 -8.87 13.92
CA THR A 368 -30.39 -10.30 13.83
C THR A 368 -31.86 -10.56 14.14
N GLU A 369 -32.35 -10.07 15.28
CA GLU A 369 -33.76 -10.19 15.69
C GLU A 369 -34.72 -9.57 14.66
N TRP A 370 -34.35 -8.42 14.08
CA TRP A 370 -35.16 -7.75 13.08
C TRP A 370 -35.22 -8.52 11.77
N MET A 371 -34.09 -9.06 11.32
CA MET A 371 -34.02 -9.79 10.06
C MET A 371 -34.77 -11.13 10.12
N GLU A 372 -34.84 -11.77 11.28
CA GLU A 372 -35.65 -12.97 11.49
C GLU A 372 -37.17 -12.70 11.43
N THR A 373 -37.60 -11.48 11.78
CA THR A 373 -39.02 -11.15 11.97
C THR A 373 -39.63 -10.32 10.85
N ASN A 374 -38.89 -9.35 10.30
CA ASN A 374 -39.42 -8.34 9.37
C ASN A 374 -38.72 -8.33 8.01
N GLY A 375 -37.43 -8.71 7.94
CA GLY A 375 -36.68 -8.83 6.68
C GLY A 375 -36.57 -7.55 5.84
N THR A 376 -36.60 -6.36 6.45
CA THR A 376 -36.48 -5.07 5.74
C THR A 376 -35.37 -4.17 6.29
N ASP A 377 -34.73 -3.43 5.39
CA ASP A 377 -33.63 -2.48 5.67
C ASP A 377 -34.09 -1.24 6.48
N SER A 378 -35.40 -1.12 6.76
CA SER A 378 -35.99 0.00 7.52
C SER A 378 -35.42 0.15 8.93
N VAL A 379 -34.93 -0.95 9.51
CA VAL A 379 -34.29 -0.99 10.84
C VAL A 379 -33.08 -0.05 10.93
N LEU A 380 -32.37 0.16 9.82
CA LEU A 380 -31.19 1.02 9.77
C LEU A 380 -31.56 2.48 10.07
N ALA A 381 -32.72 2.94 9.59
CA ALA A 381 -33.25 4.26 9.93
C ALA A 381 -33.60 4.39 11.40
N TYR A 382 -34.18 3.34 12.00
CA TYR A 382 -34.56 3.34 13.42
C TYR A 382 -33.35 3.33 14.33
N ILE A 383 -32.34 2.50 14.02
CA ILE A 383 -31.07 2.45 14.76
C ILE A 383 -30.37 3.79 14.69
N PHE A 384 -30.24 4.38 13.49
CA PHE A 384 -29.52 5.65 13.38
C PHE A 384 -30.24 6.80 14.10
N ALA A 385 -31.57 6.85 14.01
CA ALA A 385 -32.37 7.81 14.76
C ALA A 385 -32.24 7.60 16.28
N ALA A 386 -32.21 6.34 16.74
CA ALA A 386 -32.02 6.01 18.15
C ALA A 386 -30.64 6.45 18.66
N LEU A 387 -29.58 6.22 17.87
CA LEU A 387 -28.21 6.63 18.21
C LEU A 387 -28.08 8.16 18.28
N ALA A 388 -28.62 8.87 17.30
CA ALA A 388 -28.59 10.34 17.25
C ALA A 388 -29.39 10.97 18.39
N ASN A 389 -30.66 10.57 18.58
CA ASN A 389 -31.49 11.08 19.68
C ASN A 389 -30.99 10.66 21.06
N GLY A 390 -30.27 9.54 21.13
CA GLY A 390 -29.69 9.01 22.36
C GLY A 390 -28.37 9.67 22.77
N GLY A 391 -27.77 10.51 21.92
CA GLY A 391 -26.43 11.04 22.15
C GLY A 391 -25.35 9.95 22.18
N LEU A 392 -25.56 8.86 21.45
CA LEU A 392 -24.68 7.68 21.42
C LEU A 392 -23.65 7.73 20.28
N LEU A 393 -23.64 8.83 19.52
CA LEU A 393 -22.65 9.12 18.49
C LEU A 393 -21.61 10.09 19.05
N ASN A 394 -20.36 10.00 18.59
CA ASN A 394 -19.29 10.91 19.00
C ASN A 394 -19.28 12.23 18.21
N ASP A 395 -19.94 12.30 17.05
CA ASP A 395 -20.09 13.49 16.21
C ASP A 395 -21.40 13.41 15.39
N SER A 396 -21.70 14.47 14.63
CA SER A 396 -22.83 14.53 13.71
C SER A 396 -22.51 13.86 12.37
N TYR A 397 -23.16 12.74 12.10
CA TYR A 397 -23.04 12.02 10.82
C TYR A 397 -24.32 12.13 9.98
N ASN A 398 -24.17 11.98 8.66
CA ASN A 398 -25.31 11.82 7.77
C ASN A 398 -25.68 10.33 7.63
N TYR A 399 -26.92 10.06 7.22
CA TYR A 399 -27.43 8.69 7.07
C TYR A 399 -26.58 7.84 6.11
N ARG A 400 -26.08 8.42 5.02
CA ARG A 400 -25.29 7.68 4.01
C ARG A 400 -23.98 7.14 4.58
N THR A 401 -23.31 7.94 5.41
CA THR A 401 -22.11 7.53 6.13
C THR A 401 -22.41 6.37 7.08
N PHE A 402 -23.46 6.49 7.90
CA PHE A 402 -23.91 5.40 8.79
C PHE A 402 -24.25 4.13 8.00
N HIS A 403 -25.01 4.27 6.92
CA HIS A 403 -25.44 3.16 6.09
C HIS A 403 -24.23 2.40 5.51
N THR A 404 -23.24 3.12 4.99
CA THR A 404 -22.03 2.50 4.44
C THR A 404 -21.21 1.80 5.53
N ALA A 405 -21.13 2.38 6.73
CA ALA A 405 -20.46 1.77 7.88
C ALA A 405 -21.13 0.45 8.33
N ILE A 406 -22.47 0.40 8.32
CA ILE A 406 -23.23 -0.83 8.62
C ILE A 406 -22.96 -1.92 7.57
N LEU A 407 -22.98 -1.58 6.28
CA LEU A 407 -22.73 -2.54 5.20
C LEU A 407 -21.34 -3.17 5.30
N GLU A 408 -20.34 -2.37 5.70
CA GLU A 408 -18.99 -2.87 5.90
C GLU A 408 -18.87 -3.74 7.15
N LYS A 409 -19.45 -3.31 8.28
CA LYS A 409 -19.33 -4.05 9.54
C LYS A 409 -20.10 -5.37 9.53
N PHE A 410 -21.27 -5.39 8.87
CA PHE A 410 -22.18 -6.53 8.87
C PHE A 410 -22.60 -6.97 7.46
N PRO A 411 -21.66 -7.39 6.60
CA PRO A 411 -21.94 -7.71 5.20
C PRO A 411 -22.86 -8.93 5.04
N SER A 412 -22.92 -9.81 6.05
CA SER A 412 -23.74 -11.03 6.03
C SER A 412 -25.25 -10.78 6.00
N PHE A 413 -25.72 -9.60 6.43
CA PHE A 413 -27.15 -9.27 6.39
C PHE A 413 -27.66 -8.91 4.98
N GLY A 414 -26.77 -8.67 4.02
CA GLY A 414 -27.14 -8.47 2.61
C GLY A 414 -28.02 -7.24 2.34
N PHE A 415 -27.94 -6.21 3.18
CA PHE A 415 -28.66 -4.94 2.98
C PHE A 415 -28.32 -4.30 1.63
N LYS A 416 -29.28 -3.59 1.04
CA LYS A 416 -29.11 -2.99 -0.28
C LYS A 416 -28.18 -1.79 -0.24
N SER A 417 -27.49 -1.51 -1.34
CA SER A 417 -26.66 -0.30 -1.48
C SER A 417 -27.50 0.98 -1.60
N GLY A 418 -28.74 0.89 -2.07
CA GLY A 418 -29.66 2.02 -2.19
C GLY A 418 -30.28 2.42 -0.85
N PHE A 419 -30.21 3.71 -0.51
CA PHE A 419 -30.59 4.22 0.82
C PHE A 419 -31.67 5.30 0.81
N ASP A 420 -32.16 5.75 -0.36
CA ASP A 420 -33.00 6.96 -0.46
C ASP A 420 -34.26 6.91 0.43
N TRP A 421 -34.95 5.76 0.45
CA TRP A 421 -36.15 5.59 1.27
C TRP A 421 -35.84 5.55 2.78
N ALA A 422 -34.76 4.87 3.17
CA ALA A 422 -34.37 4.77 4.57
C ALA A 422 -33.76 6.09 5.10
N GLU A 423 -33.05 6.83 4.24
CA GLU A 423 -32.58 8.19 4.51
C GLU A 423 -33.75 9.15 4.73
N ALA A 424 -34.77 9.10 3.86
CA ALA A 424 -35.98 9.88 4.05
C ALA A 424 -36.71 9.52 5.35
N LEU A 425 -36.82 8.22 5.67
CA LEU A 425 -37.45 7.77 6.90
C LEU A 425 -36.69 8.24 8.15
N TYR A 426 -35.36 8.13 8.15
CA TYR A 426 -34.52 8.64 9.23
C TYR A 426 -34.75 10.15 9.46
N ASN A 427 -34.71 10.95 8.40
CA ASN A 427 -34.93 12.39 8.51
C ASN A 427 -36.34 12.71 9.05
N ALA A 428 -37.37 11.94 8.63
CA ALA A 428 -38.74 12.07 9.14
C ALA A 428 -38.92 11.67 10.60
N ILE A 429 -38.06 10.80 11.13
CA ILE A 429 -38.07 10.42 12.54
C ILE A 429 -37.44 11.53 13.40
N ILE A 430 -36.32 12.12 12.95
CA ILE A 430 -35.57 13.14 13.70
C ILE A 430 -36.19 14.53 13.62
N ASN A 431 -36.77 14.92 12.49
CA ASN A 431 -37.36 16.25 12.36
C ASN A 431 -38.80 16.26 12.90
N GLU A 432 -39.09 17.16 13.83
CA GLU A 432 -40.44 17.33 14.39
C GLU A 432 -41.36 18.20 13.51
N HIS A 433 -40.81 19.03 12.60
CA HIS A 433 -41.55 20.15 12.01
C HIS A 433 -41.43 20.39 10.50
N ASP A 434 -40.66 19.61 9.73
CA ASP A 434 -40.57 19.78 8.28
C ASP A 434 -40.86 18.46 7.54
N TYR A 435 -41.88 18.49 6.68
CA TYR A 435 -42.33 17.37 5.84
C TYR A 435 -41.77 17.43 4.41
N ASP A 436 -40.62 18.06 4.21
CA ASP A 436 -40.02 18.24 2.87
C ASP A 436 -39.26 16.99 2.42
N TYR A 437 -39.93 15.83 2.47
CA TYR A 437 -39.36 14.54 2.07
C TYR A 437 -39.72 14.25 0.61
N ASN A 438 -38.70 14.15 -0.25
CA ASN A 438 -38.80 13.86 -1.68
C ASN A 438 -39.31 12.43 -2.03
N LEU A 439 -39.84 11.68 -1.06
CA LEU A 439 -40.36 10.32 -1.23
C LEU A 439 -41.68 10.16 -0.46
N SER A 440 -42.65 9.45 -1.05
CA SER A 440 -43.98 9.23 -0.48
C SER A 440 -43.94 8.30 0.75
N LEU A 441 -43.49 8.81 1.89
CA LEU A 441 -43.58 8.14 3.19
C LEU A 441 -45.01 8.26 3.72
N SER A 442 -45.56 7.16 4.24
CA SER A 442 -46.87 7.20 4.91
C SER A 442 -46.73 7.69 6.35
N GLU A 443 -47.71 8.42 6.86
CA GLU A 443 -47.77 8.86 8.27
C GLU A 443 -47.63 7.68 9.24
N ARG A 444 -48.24 6.53 8.91
CA ARG A 444 -48.11 5.29 9.67
C ARG A 444 -46.66 4.79 9.74
N ALA A 445 -45.91 4.86 8.64
CA ALA A 445 -44.51 4.45 8.61
C ALA A 445 -43.65 5.36 9.50
N ILE A 446 -43.90 6.67 9.48
CA ILE A 446 -43.20 7.65 10.33
C ILE A 446 -43.49 7.38 11.81
N GLN A 447 -44.77 7.21 12.18
CA GLN A 447 -45.17 6.94 13.56
C GLN A 447 -44.57 5.62 14.08
N THR A 448 -44.63 4.58 13.26
CA THR A 448 -44.01 3.28 13.58
C THR A 448 -42.49 3.45 13.76
N GLY A 449 -41.83 4.21 12.87
CA GLY A 449 -40.41 4.47 12.98
C GLY A 449 -40.02 5.24 14.23
N LYS A 450 -40.82 6.23 14.65
CA LYS A 450 -40.60 6.96 15.92
C LYS A 450 -40.72 6.04 17.13
N GLU A 451 -41.71 5.15 17.15
CA GLU A 451 -41.89 4.17 18.22
C GLU A 451 -40.73 3.17 18.29
N GLN A 452 -40.33 2.61 17.14
CA GLN A 452 -39.21 1.66 17.06
C GLN A 452 -37.88 2.32 17.45
N ALA A 453 -37.59 3.52 16.94
CA ALA A 453 -36.38 4.26 17.30
C ALA A 453 -36.34 4.57 18.82
N LYS A 454 -37.49 4.88 19.44
CA LYS A 454 -37.58 5.08 20.89
C LYS A 454 -37.29 3.80 21.66
N LEU A 455 -37.86 2.65 21.26
CA LEU A 455 -37.61 1.36 21.91
C LEU A 455 -36.15 0.94 21.80
N ILE A 456 -35.56 1.06 20.61
CA ILE A 456 -34.13 0.79 20.38
C ILE A 456 -33.28 1.74 21.23
N GLY A 457 -33.61 3.03 21.28
CA GLY A 457 -32.88 4.01 22.07
C GLY A 457 -32.92 3.72 23.58
N ILE A 458 -34.04 3.20 24.10
CA ILE A 458 -34.12 2.72 25.48
C ILE A 458 -33.18 1.54 25.68
N ARG A 459 -33.27 0.51 24.83
CA ARG A 459 -32.44 -0.69 24.89
C ARG A 459 -30.94 -0.37 24.89
N LEU A 460 -30.49 0.47 23.96
CA LEU A 460 -29.08 0.89 23.86
C LEU A 460 -28.62 1.67 25.09
N ARG A 461 -29.45 2.53 25.69
CA ARG A 461 -29.08 3.27 26.90
C ARG A 461 -29.07 2.40 28.15
N THR A 462 -30.03 1.49 28.30
CA THR A 462 -30.06 0.54 29.41
C THR A 462 -28.82 -0.37 29.41
N LEU A 463 -28.30 -0.72 28.23
CA LEU A 463 -27.03 -1.43 28.10
C LEU A 463 -25.86 -0.67 28.74
N LEU A 464 -25.82 0.66 28.61
CA LEU A 464 -24.73 1.50 29.12
C LEU A 464 -24.89 1.87 30.60
N SER A 465 -26.09 1.76 31.16
CA SER A 465 -26.38 2.10 32.54
C SER A 465 -27.50 1.19 33.06
N PRO A 466 -27.16 -0.01 33.56
CA PRO A 466 -28.15 -0.98 34.05
C PRO A 466 -28.98 -0.47 35.25
N ASP A 467 -28.59 0.65 35.86
CA ASP A 467 -29.27 1.26 37.02
C ASP A 467 -30.30 2.36 36.67
N VAL A 468 -30.55 2.67 35.39
CA VAL A 468 -31.53 3.70 35.00
C VAL A 468 -32.86 3.05 34.63
N TYR A 469 -33.75 2.94 35.63
CA TYR A 469 -35.20 2.74 35.47
C TYR A 469 -35.94 4.07 35.47
#